data_AF-A0A267FIU0-F1
#
_entry.id   AF-A0A267FIU0-F1
#
_cell.length_a   1.000
_cell.length_b   1.000
_cell.length_c   1.000
_cell.angle_alpha   90.00
_cell.angle_beta   90.00
_cell.angle_gamma   90.00
#
_symmetry.space_group_name_H-M   'P 1'
#
loop_
_entity.id
_entity.type
_entity.pdbx_description
1 polymer ?
#
loop_
_entity_poly.entity_id
_entity_poly.type
_entity_poly.pdbx_seq_one_letter_code
_entity_poly.pdbx_strand_id
1 'polypeptide(L)'
;MRIRANPMRGILSFLLISSLLLVIATASEQQREQQREQQREQSGQRRRHVLRAHCGRNRYSAVYSAYLASLRARRSAIKKRIVGGQSSDNGQWPWLVSLRFKQNDGSFKHLCGGTLIHPRWVLTAAHCFEKSPLYPNISSDPRNWEIRVGEHDMSMDSDSSHADIPAQRVLVNPGRRLSYNDIALVELARETPISENKNVACLPGRNDRFEPGTQCYTAGWGQESETSAQHSVVLRHVEVPVVSHAECAAAYRGIAEEFAAAGPSTPASLTSPTK
;
A
#
# COMPACT_ATOMS: atom_id res chain seq x y z
N MET A 1 61.38 32.23 54.75
CA MET A 1 60.10 32.76 54.26
C MET A 1 59.24 31.56 53.82
N ARG A 2 58.27 31.12 54.64
CA ARG A 2 57.40 29.96 54.31
C ARG A 2 56.16 30.47 53.57
N ILE A 3 56.04 30.17 52.28
CA ILE A 3 54.85 30.48 51.49
C ILE A 3 53.78 29.43 51.85
N ARG A 4 52.71 29.84 52.53
CA ARG A 4 51.51 29.00 52.71
C ARG A 4 50.77 28.93 51.37
N ALA A 5 50.85 27.80 50.69
CA ALA A 5 49.95 27.50 49.57
C ALA A 5 48.52 27.35 50.12
N ASN A 6 47.56 28.08 49.53
CA ASN A 6 46.17 28.11 49.99
C ASN A 6 45.36 26.97 49.32
N PRO A 7 44.98 25.90 50.04
CA PRO A 7 44.38 24.69 49.46
C PRO A 7 43.01 24.94 48.80
N MET A 8 42.30 26.02 49.15
CA MET A 8 41.02 26.37 48.54
C MET A 8 41.13 26.81 47.07
N ARG A 9 42.28 27.36 46.64
CA ARG A 9 42.48 27.73 45.23
C ARG A 9 42.59 26.52 44.31
N GLY A 10 43.16 25.42 44.81
CA GLY A 10 43.24 24.15 44.06
C GLY A 10 41.85 23.56 43.82
N ILE A 11 41.03 23.47 44.87
CA ILE A 11 39.70 22.85 44.81
C ILE A 11 38.76 23.64 43.89
N LEU A 12 38.74 24.98 43.95
CA LEU A 12 37.96 25.79 43.01
C LEU A 12 38.40 25.59 41.56
N SER A 13 39.71 25.51 41.33
CA SER A 13 40.24 25.27 39.98
C SER A 13 39.84 23.90 39.43
N PHE A 14 39.86 22.85 40.26
CA PHE A 14 39.42 21.50 39.87
C PHE A 14 37.91 21.44 39.57
N LEU A 15 37.07 22.10 40.38
CA LEU A 15 35.63 22.15 40.15
C LEU A 15 35.29 22.91 38.85
N LEU A 16 35.96 24.03 38.58
CA LEU A 16 35.77 24.79 37.33
C LEU A 16 36.20 23.98 36.09
N ILE A 17 37.31 23.26 36.16
CA ILE A 17 37.78 22.40 35.06
C ILE A 17 36.80 21.25 34.83
N SER A 18 36.31 20.61 35.91
CA SER A 18 35.34 19.51 35.81
C SER A 18 34.00 19.98 35.22
N SER A 19 33.48 21.13 35.66
CA SER A 19 32.26 21.71 35.09
C SER A 19 32.43 22.11 33.63
N LEU A 20 33.59 22.66 33.25
CA LEU A 20 33.89 23.01 31.86
C LEU A 20 33.96 21.76 30.95
N LEU A 21 34.62 20.70 31.40
CA LEU A 21 34.71 19.43 30.66
C LEU A 21 33.32 18.80 30.47
N LEU A 22 32.46 18.85 31.49
CA LEU A 22 31.09 18.34 31.40
C LEU A 22 30.27 19.15 30.37
N VAL A 23 30.37 20.48 30.37
CA VAL A 23 29.68 21.35 29.39
C VAL A 23 30.17 21.06 27.96
N ILE A 24 31.47 20.84 27.77
CA ILE A 24 32.03 20.49 26.45
C ILE A 24 31.53 19.10 26.00
N ALA A 25 31.48 18.12 26.90
CA ALA A 25 31.00 16.78 26.59
C ALA A 25 29.52 16.79 26.16
N THR A 26 28.65 17.49 26.90
CA THR A 26 27.22 17.59 26.56
C THR A 26 26.99 18.36 25.27
N ALA A 27 27.76 19.43 25.01
CA ALA A 27 27.69 20.17 23.75
C ALA A 27 28.11 19.30 22.55
N SER A 28 29.12 18.44 22.71
CA SER A 28 29.56 17.50 21.68
C SER A 28 28.52 16.42 21.40
N GLU A 29 27.84 15.89 22.42
CA GLU A 29 26.76 14.92 22.28
C GLU A 29 25.55 15.52 21.55
N GLN A 30 25.12 16.73 21.94
CA GLN A 30 24.01 17.43 21.27
C GLN A 30 24.30 17.70 19.79
N GLN A 31 25.53 18.10 19.45
CA GLN A 31 25.92 18.28 18.05
C GLN A 31 25.89 16.97 17.25
N ARG A 32 26.31 15.84 17.85
CA ARG A 32 26.26 14.52 17.20
C ARG A 32 24.83 14.05 16.97
N GLU A 33 23.91 14.32 17.89
CA GLU A 33 22.49 13.99 17.73
C GLU A 33 21.84 14.82 16.60
N GLN A 34 22.07 16.13 16.57
CA GLN A 34 21.56 17.00 15.49
C GLN A 34 22.07 16.58 14.11
N GLN A 35 23.36 16.21 14.00
CA GLN A 35 23.91 15.70 12.74
C GLN A 35 23.27 14.38 12.31
N ARG A 36 22.99 13.46 13.25
CA ARG A 36 22.29 12.20 12.96
C ARG A 36 20.85 12.44 12.49
N GLU A 37 20.14 13.39 13.08
CA GLU A 37 18.79 13.77 12.66
C GLU A 37 18.79 14.38 11.25
N GLN A 38 19.67 15.34 10.97
CA GLN A 38 19.81 15.94 9.63
C GLN A 38 20.16 14.89 8.57
N GLN A 39 21.06 13.95 8.87
CA GLN A 39 21.39 12.85 7.96
C GLN A 39 20.18 11.93 7.71
N ARG A 40 19.36 11.65 8.74
CA ARG A 40 18.11 10.86 8.58
C ARG A 40 17.11 11.59 7.71
N GLU A 41 16.94 12.90 7.90
CA GLU A 41 16.04 13.74 7.09
C GLU A 41 16.49 13.82 5.62
N GLN A 42 17.77 14.09 5.36
CA GLN A 42 18.32 14.11 4.01
C GLN A 42 18.22 12.75 3.30
N SER A 43 18.51 11.66 4.03
CA SER A 43 18.34 10.30 3.52
C SER A 43 16.86 10.00 3.20
N GLY A 44 15.93 10.43 4.06
CA GLY A 44 14.49 10.33 3.85
C GLY A 44 14.01 11.11 2.63
N GLN A 45 14.47 12.35 2.45
CA GLN A 45 14.16 13.18 1.28
C GLN A 45 14.67 12.54 -0.03
N ARG A 46 15.92 12.05 -0.03
CA ARG A 46 16.49 11.38 -1.20
C ARG A 46 15.73 10.09 -1.56
N ARG A 47 15.34 9.29 -0.57
CA ARG A 47 14.50 8.09 -0.77
C ARG A 47 13.12 8.42 -1.34
N ARG A 48 12.45 9.47 -0.85
CA ARG A 48 11.15 9.92 -1.38
C ARG A 48 11.24 10.33 -2.86
N HIS A 49 12.32 11.02 -3.24
CA HIS A 49 12.54 11.44 -4.62
C HIS A 49 12.73 10.24 -5.56
N VAL A 50 13.49 9.22 -5.14
CA VAL A 50 13.70 7.99 -5.90
C VAL A 50 12.39 7.20 -6.06
N LEU A 51 11.59 7.04 -5.00
CA LEU A 51 10.33 6.31 -5.08
C LEU A 51 9.32 6.95 -6.05
N ARG A 52 9.23 8.30 -6.08
CA ARG A 52 8.40 9.01 -7.05
C ARG A 52 8.85 8.83 -8.49
N ALA A 53 10.15 8.65 -8.73
CA ALA A 53 10.66 8.41 -10.09
C ALA A 53 10.30 7.01 -10.64
N HIS A 54 10.04 6.03 -9.76
CA HIS A 54 9.88 4.62 -10.14
C HIS A 54 8.48 4.03 -9.87
N CYS A 55 7.59 4.75 -9.18
CA CYS A 55 6.23 4.27 -8.91
C CYS A 55 5.41 4.14 -10.20
N GLY A 56 4.43 3.22 -10.18
CA GLY A 56 3.51 2.99 -11.31
C GLY A 56 4.15 2.37 -12.55
N ARG A 57 5.46 2.09 -12.54
CA ARG A 57 6.14 1.37 -13.61
C ARG A 57 5.92 -0.13 -13.43
N ASN A 58 5.55 -0.78 -14.53
CA ASN A 58 5.53 -2.23 -14.67
C ASN A 58 6.47 -2.64 -15.81
N ARG A 59 6.71 -3.94 -16.00
CA ARG A 59 7.51 -4.45 -17.15
C ARG A 59 7.00 -3.96 -18.50
N TYR A 60 5.74 -3.56 -18.54
CA TYR A 60 5.06 -3.01 -19.69
C TYR A 60 5.29 -1.50 -19.88
N SER A 61 5.80 -0.73 -18.92
CA SER A 61 5.74 0.75 -18.99
C SER A 61 6.48 1.38 -20.19
N ALA A 62 7.51 0.74 -20.74
CA ALA A 62 8.18 1.22 -21.96
C ALA A 62 7.47 0.75 -23.25
N VAL A 63 7.11 -0.54 -23.31
CA VAL A 63 6.50 -1.19 -24.49
C VAL A 63 5.01 -0.83 -24.63
N TYR A 64 4.30 -0.75 -23.50
CA TYR A 64 2.88 -0.43 -23.39
C TYR A 64 2.60 1.06 -23.55
N SER A 65 3.52 1.96 -23.18
CA SER A 65 3.38 3.37 -23.55
C SER A 65 3.37 3.55 -25.08
N ALA A 66 4.23 2.81 -25.79
CA ALA A 66 4.25 2.79 -27.25
C ALA A 66 3.03 2.06 -27.86
N TYR A 67 2.59 0.95 -27.25
CA TYR A 67 1.39 0.22 -27.66
C TYR A 67 0.08 0.98 -27.40
N LEU A 68 -0.07 1.64 -26.25
CA LEU A 68 -1.22 2.52 -25.97
C LEU A 68 -1.23 3.74 -26.89
N ALA A 69 -0.06 4.30 -27.23
CA ALA A 69 0.03 5.36 -28.24
C ALA A 69 -0.46 4.86 -29.62
N SER A 70 -0.13 3.62 -30.00
CA SER A 70 -0.61 3.03 -31.26
C SER A 70 -2.08 2.59 -31.22
N LEU A 71 -2.62 2.20 -30.06
CA LEU A 71 -4.04 1.91 -29.86
C LEU A 71 -4.91 3.18 -29.88
N ARG A 72 -4.43 4.30 -29.34
CA ARG A 72 -5.11 5.62 -29.46
C ARG A 72 -5.22 6.07 -30.92
N ALA A 73 -4.25 5.73 -31.75
CA ALA A 73 -4.28 5.97 -33.19
C ALA A 73 -5.24 5.03 -33.95
N ARG A 74 -5.64 3.90 -33.34
CA ARG A 74 -6.59 2.90 -33.89
C ARG A 74 -7.97 2.95 -33.21
N ARG A 75 -8.51 4.15 -32.97
CA ARG A 75 -9.91 4.30 -32.53
C ARG A 75 -10.89 3.98 -33.67
N SER A 76 -11.09 2.69 -33.93
CA SER A 76 -12.37 2.16 -34.38
C SER A 76 -12.42 0.66 -34.08
N ALA A 77 -13.47 0.25 -33.37
CA ALA A 77 -13.85 -1.13 -33.04
C ALA A 77 -13.04 -1.87 -31.95
N ILE A 78 -13.33 -1.58 -30.68
CA ILE A 78 -13.41 -2.64 -29.65
C ILE A 78 -14.80 -2.57 -29.03
N LYS A 79 -15.54 -3.67 -29.21
CA LYS A 79 -16.95 -3.83 -28.79
C LYS A 79 -17.08 -3.86 -27.27
N LYS A 80 -18.11 -3.17 -26.77
CA LYS A 80 -18.68 -3.30 -25.42
C LYS A 80 -18.90 -4.77 -25.05
N ARG A 81 -18.21 -5.26 -24.02
CA ARG A 81 -18.75 -6.28 -23.12
C ARG A 81 -18.01 -6.24 -21.78
N ILE A 82 -18.56 -5.49 -20.82
CA ILE A 82 -18.21 -5.65 -19.41
C ILE A 82 -19.08 -6.79 -18.87
N VAL A 83 -18.53 -8.01 -18.84
CA VAL A 83 -18.80 -9.10 -17.88
C VAL A 83 -17.61 -10.09 -17.97
N GLY A 84 -16.96 -10.37 -16.84
CA GLY A 84 -15.78 -11.25 -16.73
C GLY A 84 -14.48 -10.55 -17.13
N GLY A 85 -13.66 -10.18 -16.14
CA GLY A 85 -12.33 -9.61 -16.41
C GLY A 85 -11.48 -10.55 -17.27
N GLN A 86 -10.45 -10.05 -17.91
CA GLN A 86 -9.51 -10.88 -18.70
C GLN A 86 -8.34 -11.33 -17.83
N SER A 87 -7.67 -12.42 -18.24
CA SER A 87 -6.40 -12.81 -17.60
C SER A 87 -5.42 -11.65 -17.73
N SER A 88 -4.72 -11.35 -16.64
CA SER A 88 -3.59 -10.42 -16.67
C SER A 88 -2.36 -11.17 -17.18
N ASP A 89 -1.35 -10.42 -17.61
CA ASP A 89 -0.02 -10.98 -17.78
C ASP A 89 0.76 -10.95 -16.46
N ASN A 90 1.73 -11.86 -16.31
CA ASN A 90 2.65 -11.85 -15.19
C ASN A 90 3.41 -10.50 -15.11
N GLY A 91 3.33 -9.83 -13.96
CA GLY A 91 3.97 -8.54 -13.71
C GLY A 91 3.26 -7.33 -14.32
N GLN A 92 2.03 -7.49 -14.84
CA GLN A 92 1.21 -6.37 -15.31
C GLN A 92 0.81 -5.41 -14.18
N TRP A 93 0.53 -5.96 -13.00
CA TRP A 93 0.12 -5.23 -11.80
C TRP A 93 1.12 -5.46 -10.65
N PRO A 94 2.37 -4.98 -10.77
CA PRO A 94 3.48 -5.36 -9.89
C PRO A 94 3.33 -4.82 -8.45
N TRP A 95 2.38 -3.91 -8.22
CA TRP A 95 2.02 -3.38 -6.92
C TRP A 95 0.87 -4.12 -6.25
N LEU A 96 0.16 -5.00 -6.96
CA LEU A 96 -0.91 -5.78 -6.38
C LEU A 96 -0.32 -6.82 -5.42
N VAL A 97 -0.89 -6.90 -4.22
CA VAL A 97 -0.47 -7.87 -3.21
C VAL A 97 -1.63 -8.73 -2.74
N SER A 98 -1.29 -9.96 -2.33
CA SER A 98 -2.19 -10.88 -1.68
C SER A 98 -1.93 -10.83 -0.17
N LEU A 99 -2.93 -10.38 0.59
CA LEU A 99 -2.93 -10.47 2.05
C LEU A 99 -3.42 -11.87 2.43
N ARG A 100 -2.54 -12.64 3.04
CA ARG A 100 -2.80 -14.03 3.41
C ARG A 100 -2.95 -14.15 4.92
N PHE A 101 -4.03 -14.80 5.34
CA PHE A 101 -4.32 -15.05 6.75
C PHE A 101 -3.96 -16.48 7.13
N LYS A 102 -3.34 -16.62 8.30
CA LYS A 102 -2.94 -17.91 8.86
C LYS A 102 -4.15 -18.77 9.21
N GLN A 103 -4.16 -20.00 8.72
CA GLN A 103 -5.17 -21.02 8.99
C GLN A 103 -4.76 -21.90 10.18
N ASN A 104 -5.69 -22.72 10.67
CA ASN A 104 -5.45 -23.60 11.83
C ASN A 104 -4.36 -24.65 11.58
N ASP A 105 -4.17 -25.08 10.33
CA ASP A 105 -3.11 -26.01 9.92
C ASP A 105 -1.74 -25.33 9.77
N GLY A 106 -1.66 -24.02 10.03
CA GLY A 106 -0.45 -23.22 9.91
C GLY A 106 -0.20 -22.66 8.51
N SER A 107 -0.99 -23.04 7.51
CA SER A 107 -0.91 -22.50 6.14
C SER A 107 -1.40 -21.06 6.05
N PHE A 108 -1.01 -20.35 4.99
CA PHE A 108 -1.47 -18.99 4.71
C PHE A 108 -2.38 -18.98 3.48
N LYS A 109 -3.62 -18.49 3.65
CA LYS A 109 -4.61 -18.43 2.58
C LYS A 109 -4.91 -16.99 2.18
N HIS A 110 -4.99 -16.72 0.87
CA HIS A 110 -5.43 -15.43 0.36
C HIS A 110 -6.80 -15.06 0.95
N LEU A 111 -6.89 -13.84 1.47
CA LEU A 111 -8.11 -13.30 2.04
C LEU A 111 -8.50 -11.96 1.40
N CYS A 112 -7.52 -11.06 1.28
CA CYS A 112 -7.75 -9.70 0.78
C CYS A 112 -6.68 -9.30 -0.24
N GLY A 113 -7.03 -8.31 -1.07
CA GLY A 113 -6.06 -7.58 -1.88
C GLY A 113 -5.44 -6.41 -1.13
N GLY A 114 -4.34 -5.89 -1.67
CA GLY A 114 -3.74 -4.64 -1.26
C GLY A 114 -2.83 -4.08 -2.34
N THR A 115 -2.26 -2.91 -2.07
CA THR A 115 -1.38 -2.19 -2.98
C THR A 115 -0.07 -1.85 -2.28
N LEU A 116 1.06 -2.29 -2.83
CA LEU A 116 2.38 -1.88 -2.39
C LEU A 116 2.62 -0.41 -2.75
N ILE A 117 2.71 0.47 -1.76
CA ILE A 117 2.89 1.93 -1.95
C ILE A 117 4.30 2.39 -1.54
N HIS A 118 5.04 1.51 -0.89
CA HIS A 118 6.45 1.66 -0.50
C HIS A 118 7.04 0.25 -0.42
N PRO A 119 8.36 0.03 -0.59
CA PRO A 119 8.96 -1.30 -0.39
C PRO A 119 8.69 -1.94 0.98
N ARG A 120 8.09 -1.23 1.94
CA ARG A 120 7.76 -1.73 3.28
C ARG A 120 6.32 -1.44 3.70
N TRP A 121 5.53 -0.80 2.85
CA TRP A 121 4.16 -0.40 3.20
C TRP A 121 3.18 -0.84 2.13
N VAL A 122 2.16 -1.56 2.59
CA VAL A 122 1.00 -1.94 1.81
C VAL A 122 -0.19 -1.13 2.29
N LEU A 123 -0.93 -0.57 1.33
CA LEU A 123 -2.23 0.03 1.51
C LEU A 123 -3.32 -1.02 1.27
N THR A 124 -4.31 -1.11 2.15
CA THR A 124 -5.43 -2.05 2.02
C THR A 124 -6.68 -1.48 2.72
N ALA A 125 -7.76 -2.24 2.76
CA ALA A 125 -8.98 -1.87 3.46
C ALA A 125 -8.92 -2.24 4.95
N ALA A 126 -9.58 -1.46 5.79
CA ALA A 126 -9.68 -1.73 7.22
C ALA A 126 -10.51 -2.99 7.50
N HIS A 127 -11.58 -3.21 6.73
CA HIS A 127 -12.47 -4.36 6.90
C HIS A 127 -11.75 -5.72 6.73
N CYS A 128 -10.60 -5.75 6.06
CA CYS A 128 -9.78 -6.96 5.94
C CYS A 128 -9.29 -7.50 7.29
N PHE A 129 -9.34 -6.71 8.35
CA PHE A 129 -8.91 -7.11 9.70
C PHE A 129 -10.09 -7.23 10.68
N GLU A 130 -11.32 -7.09 10.20
CA GLU A 130 -12.55 -7.12 11.00
C GLU A 130 -13.21 -8.50 10.95
N LYS A 131 -13.74 -8.94 12.10
CA LYS A 131 -14.45 -10.22 12.20
C LYS A 131 -15.70 -10.23 11.34
N SER A 132 -15.92 -11.35 10.67
CA SER A 132 -17.16 -11.64 9.95
C SER A 132 -17.65 -13.05 10.29
N PRO A 133 -18.91 -13.40 10.00
CA PRO A 133 -19.40 -14.76 10.18
C PRO A 133 -18.54 -15.82 9.47
N LEU A 134 -17.92 -15.47 8.34
CA LEU A 134 -17.04 -16.35 7.58
C LEU A 134 -15.63 -16.44 8.16
N TYR A 135 -15.17 -15.39 8.85
CA TYR A 135 -13.83 -15.30 9.43
C TYR A 135 -13.89 -14.81 10.89
N PRO A 136 -14.38 -15.64 11.83
CA PRO A 136 -14.62 -15.22 13.22
C PRO A 136 -13.33 -14.97 14.02
N ASN A 137 -12.22 -15.57 13.59
CA ASN A 137 -10.92 -15.51 14.26
C ASN A 137 -9.97 -14.47 13.67
N ILE A 138 -10.40 -13.73 12.65
CA ILE A 138 -9.57 -12.70 12.05
C ILE A 138 -9.31 -11.56 13.05
N SER A 139 -8.13 -10.97 12.94
CA SER A 139 -7.69 -9.86 13.78
C SER A 139 -6.60 -9.08 13.07
N SER A 140 -6.27 -7.91 13.59
CA SER A 140 -5.12 -7.10 13.17
C SER A 140 -3.78 -7.54 13.80
N ASP A 141 -3.71 -8.71 14.45
CA ASP A 141 -2.45 -9.23 15.00
C ASP A 141 -1.49 -9.59 13.85
N PRO A 142 -0.34 -8.89 13.71
CA PRO A 142 0.57 -9.07 12.58
C PRO A 142 1.11 -10.50 12.46
N ARG A 143 1.15 -11.28 13.55
CA ARG A 143 1.63 -12.68 13.54
C ARG A 143 0.77 -13.62 12.70
N ASN A 144 -0.46 -13.22 12.39
CA ASN A 144 -1.40 -14.00 11.59
C ASN A 144 -1.39 -13.62 10.10
N TRP A 145 -0.51 -12.70 9.69
CA TRP A 145 -0.53 -12.13 8.34
C TRP A 145 0.79 -12.31 7.60
N GLU A 146 0.67 -12.81 6.38
CA GLU A 146 1.75 -12.87 5.39
C GLU A 146 1.31 -12.14 4.13
N ILE A 147 2.20 -11.33 3.56
CA ILE A 147 1.94 -10.52 2.39
C ILE A 147 2.76 -11.13 1.25
N ARG A 148 2.06 -11.61 0.22
CA ARG A 148 2.68 -12.10 -1.00
C ARG A 148 2.67 -11.00 -2.07
N VAL A 149 3.85 -10.69 -2.60
CA VAL A 149 4.06 -9.67 -3.65
C VAL A 149 4.60 -10.31 -4.93
N GLY A 150 4.06 -9.93 -6.08
CA GLY A 150 4.51 -10.43 -7.39
C GLY A 150 3.93 -11.77 -7.82
N GLU A 151 2.85 -12.20 -7.14
CA GLU A 151 2.04 -13.37 -7.48
C GLU A 151 1.32 -13.18 -8.83
N HIS A 152 1.09 -14.29 -9.54
CA HIS A 152 0.31 -14.31 -10.76
C HIS A 152 -0.71 -15.45 -10.76
N ASP A 153 -0.27 -16.70 -10.61
CA ASP A 153 -1.11 -17.90 -10.50
C ASP A 153 -0.95 -18.58 -9.13
N MET A 154 -1.96 -18.43 -8.28
CA MET A 154 -1.99 -18.99 -6.92
C MET A 154 -1.96 -20.53 -6.87
N SER A 155 -2.15 -21.22 -8.00
CA SER A 155 -2.04 -22.68 -8.08
C SER A 155 -0.60 -23.18 -8.29
N MET A 156 0.32 -22.29 -8.70
CA MET A 156 1.68 -22.64 -9.09
C MET A 156 2.71 -21.70 -8.49
N ASP A 157 3.31 -22.07 -7.37
CA ASP A 157 4.28 -21.26 -6.64
C ASP A 157 5.53 -20.87 -7.47
N SER A 158 5.84 -21.61 -8.55
CA SER A 158 6.99 -21.37 -9.42
C SER A 158 6.71 -20.52 -10.68
N ASP A 159 5.46 -20.12 -10.92
CA ASP A 159 5.07 -19.40 -12.14
C ASP A 159 5.61 -17.96 -12.19
N SER A 160 5.95 -17.43 -11.02
CA SER A 160 6.34 -16.06 -10.78
C SER A 160 7.37 -16.00 -9.66
N SER A 161 8.33 -15.09 -9.78
CA SER A 161 9.21 -14.76 -8.67
C SER A 161 8.41 -13.93 -7.67
N HIS A 162 7.59 -14.56 -6.83
CA HIS A 162 6.88 -13.85 -5.76
C HIS A 162 7.76 -13.77 -4.50
N ALA A 163 7.34 -12.95 -3.54
CA ALA A 163 7.99 -12.84 -2.24
C ALA A 163 6.95 -12.85 -1.12
N ASP A 164 7.12 -13.77 -0.17
CA ASP A 164 6.28 -13.89 1.02
C ASP A 164 6.94 -13.18 2.20
N ILE A 165 6.29 -12.14 2.70
CA ILE A 165 6.84 -11.25 3.71
C ILE A 165 5.87 -11.14 4.89
N PRO A 166 6.28 -11.53 6.12
CA PRO A 166 5.44 -11.36 7.30
C PRO A 166 5.10 -9.89 7.56
N ALA A 167 3.91 -9.65 8.11
CA ALA A 167 3.57 -8.35 8.65
C ALA A 167 4.39 -8.05 9.92
N GLN A 168 4.92 -6.84 10.01
CA GLN A 168 5.51 -6.29 11.24
C GLN A 168 4.45 -5.62 12.10
N ARG A 169 3.54 -4.88 11.46
CA ARG A 169 2.53 -4.06 12.11
C ARG A 169 1.34 -3.85 11.19
N VAL A 170 0.14 -3.86 11.75
CA VAL A 170 -1.10 -3.50 11.07
C VAL A 170 -1.67 -2.25 11.72
N LEU A 171 -1.90 -1.21 10.92
CA LEU A 171 -2.44 0.08 11.33
C LEU A 171 -3.83 0.26 10.70
N VAL A 172 -4.85 -0.15 11.43
CA VAL A 172 -6.25 0.11 11.05
C VAL A 172 -6.58 1.57 11.36
N ASN A 173 -7.24 2.26 10.43
CA ASN A 173 -7.66 3.64 10.66
C ASN A 173 -8.61 3.72 11.88
N PRO A 174 -8.26 4.46 12.95
CA PRO A 174 -9.11 4.58 14.14
C PRO A 174 -10.45 5.29 13.85
N GLY A 175 -10.51 6.08 12.77
CA GLY A 175 -11.73 6.73 12.29
C GLY A 175 -12.63 5.84 11.44
N ARG A 176 -12.32 4.55 11.28
CA ARG A 176 -13.10 3.59 10.48
C ARG A 176 -14.53 3.49 10.98
N ARG A 177 -15.47 3.56 10.04
CA ARG A 177 -16.91 3.34 10.21
C ARG A 177 -17.41 2.54 9.02
N LEU A 178 -18.55 1.85 9.16
CA LEU A 178 -19.06 0.95 8.12
C LEU A 178 -19.12 1.59 6.72
N SER A 179 -19.41 2.89 6.67
CA SER A 179 -19.61 3.64 5.44
C SER A 179 -18.50 4.65 5.13
N TYR A 180 -17.37 4.70 5.84
CA TYR A 180 -16.26 5.63 5.54
C TYR A 180 -14.94 5.26 6.24
N ASN A 181 -13.83 5.84 5.76
CA ASN A 181 -12.50 5.61 6.31
C ASN A 181 -12.05 4.13 6.29
N ASP A 182 -12.46 3.37 5.26
CA ASP A 182 -12.12 1.96 5.07
C ASP A 182 -10.71 1.75 4.54
N ILE A 183 -9.73 2.13 5.36
CA ILE A 183 -8.32 2.19 5.00
C ILE A 183 -7.46 1.66 6.14
N ALA A 184 -6.45 0.86 5.80
CA ALA A 184 -5.44 0.37 6.70
C ALA A 184 -4.07 0.32 6.02
N LEU A 185 -3.02 0.39 6.83
CA LEU A 185 -1.64 0.22 6.40
C LEU A 185 -1.05 -1.04 7.03
N VAL A 186 -0.31 -1.81 6.24
CA VAL A 186 0.50 -2.92 6.74
C VAL A 186 1.97 -2.60 6.53
N GLU A 187 2.73 -2.61 7.62
CA GLU A 187 4.18 -2.52 7.60
C GLU A 187 4.76 -3.92 7.44
N LEU A 188 5.67 -4.10 6.49
CA LEU A 188 6.33 -5.37 6.22
C LEU A 188 7.57 -5.55 7.12
N ALA A 189 7.82 -6.79 7.58
CA ALA A 189 8.98 -7.11 8.42
C ALA A 189 10.34 -6.88 7.75
N ARG A 190 10.37 -6.87 6.42
CA ARG A 190 11.53 -6.50 5.61
C ARG A 190 11.08 -5.81 4.33
N GLU A 191 12.01 -5.15 3.65
CA GLU A 191 11.70 -4.51 2.36
C GLU A 191 11.45 -5.56 1.28
N THR A 192 10.44 -5.30 0.45
CA THR A 192 10.16 -6.05 -0.78
C THR A 192 11.34 -5.92 -1.74
N PRO A 193 11.87 -7.03 -2.26
CA PRO A 193 12.88 -6.98 -3.31
C PRO A 193 12.24 -6.50 -4.61
N ILE A 194 12.45 -5.22 -4.94
CA ILE A 194 11.86 -4.59 -6.13
C ILE A 194 12.42 -5.22 -7.41
N SER A 195 11.53 -5.56 -8.33
CA SER A 195 11.82 -6.19 -9.62
C SER A 195 10.71 -5.88 -10.64
N GLU A 196 10.82 -6.43 -11.85
CA GLU A 196 9.84 -6.18 -12.92
C GLU A 196 8.38 -6.54 -12.56
N ASN A 197 8.19 -7.61 -11.78
CA ASN A 197 6.88 -8.06 -11.29
C ASN A 197 6.57 -7.62 -9.85
N LYS A 198 7.45 -6.86 -9.18
CA LYS A 198 7.31 -6.41 -7.79
C LYS A 198 7.72 -4.94 -7.70
N ASN A 199 6.77 -4.01 -7.71
CA ASN A 199 7.05 -2.58 -7.70
C ASN A 199 5.95 -1.78 -7.00
N VAL A 200 6.19 -0.52 -6.69
CA VAL A 200 5.27 0.32 -5.93
C VAL A 200 4.29 1.08 -6.83
N ALA A 201 3.04 1.25 -6.39
CA ALA A 201 2.07 2.13 -7.01
C ALA A 201 2.34 3.60 -6.63
N CYS A 202 1.93 4.52 -7.51
CA CYS A 202 1.88 5.94 -7.15
C CYS A 202 0.61 6.22 -6.35
N LEU A 203 0.72 7.08 -5.32
CA LEU A 203 -0.45 7.64 -4.65
C LEU A 203 -0.88 8.94 -5.33
N PRO A 204 -2.19 9.22 -5.42
CA PRO A 204 -2.67 10.48 -5.95
C PRO A 204 -2.27 11.65 -5.04
N GLY A 205 -2.14 12.83 -5.63
CA GLY A 205 -2.08 14.10 -4.91
C GLY A 205 -3.40 14.43 -4.23
N ARG A 206 -3.35 15.27 -3.19
CA ARG A 206 -4.53 15.68 -2.40
C ARG A 206 -5.65 16.30 -3.24
N ASN A 207 -5.29 16.96 -4.34
CA ASN A 207 -6.22 17.69 -5.19
C ASN A 207 -6.39 17.04 -6.56
N ASP A 208 -5.86 15.84 -6.76
CA ASP A 208 -6.04 15.11 -8.02
C ASP A 208 -7.52 14.74 -8.17
N ARG A 209 -8.07 14.98 -9.35
CA ARG A 209 -9.46 14.64 -9.70
C ARG A 209 -9.44 13.77 -10.95
N PHE A 210 -10.30 12.75 -10.95
CA PHE A 210 -10.51 11.88 -12.08
C PHE A 210 -11.91 12.12 -12.61
N GLU A 211 -12.01 12.67 -13.82
CA GLU A 211 -13.29 13.03 -14.41
C GLU A 211 -14.12 11.77 -14.75
N PRO A 212 -15.45 11.81 -14.64
CA PRO A 212 -16.32 10.73 -15.11
C PRO A 212 -16.00 10.33 -16.56
N GLY A 213 -15.97 9.03 -16.82
CA GLY A 213 -15.56 8.46 -18.10
C GLY A 213 -14.05 8.19 -18.23
N THR A 214 -13.22 8.68 -17.30
CA THR A 214 -11.80 8.31 -17.23
C THR A 214 -11.69 6.80 -17.01
N GLN A 215 -10.96 6.11 -17.88
CA GLN A 215 -10.77 4.65 -17.75
C GLN A 215 -9.79 4.34 -16.62
N CYS A 216 -10.18 3.43 -15.74
CA CYS A 216 -9.34 2.86 -14.69
C CYS A 216 -9.46 1.34 -14.70
N TYR A 217 -8.66 0.67 -13.88
CA TYR A 217 -8.62 -0.79 -13.83
C TYR A 217 -8.82 -1.28 -12.40
N THR A 218 -9.49 -2.42 -12.29
CA THR A 218 -9.45 -3.25 -11.08
C THR A 218 -8.80 -4.58 -11.43
N ALA A 219 -7.98 -5.11 -10.52
CA ALA A 219 -7.25 -6.35 -10.70
C ALA A 219 -7.24 -7.17 -9.41
N GLY A 220 -7.30 -8.49 -9.52
CA GLY A 220 -7.33 -9.38 -8.37
C GLY A 220 -7.64 -10.83 -8.71
N TRP A 221 -7.65 -11.66 -7.66
CA TRP A 221 -7.99 -13.08 -7.65
C TRP A 221 -9.40 -13.30 -7.08
N GLY A 222 -10.32 -12.37 -7.40
CA GLY A 222 -11.71 -12.40 -6.93
C GLY A 222 -12.57 -13.42 -7.68
N GLN A 223 -13.86 -13.44 -7.37
CA GLN A 223 -14.85 -14.22 -8.11
C GLN A 223 -14.98 -13.73 -9.56
N GLU A 224 -15.10 -14.66 -10.50
CA GLU A 224 -15.19 -14.35 -11.93
C GLU A 224 -16.57 -13.84 -12.37
N SER A 225 -17.59 -14.16 -11.58
CA SER A 225 -18.98 -13.69 -11.73
C SER A 225 -19.65 -13.67 -10.36
N GLU A 226 -20.75 -12.93 -10.24
CA GLU A 226 -21.61 -12.91 -9.03
C GLU A 226 -22.17 -14.29 -8.66
N THR A 227 -22.14 -15.24 -9.60
CA THR A 227 -22.62 -16.61 -9.44
C THR A 227 -21.50 -17.63 -9.18
N SER A 228 -20.23 -17.22 -9.29
CA SER A 228 -19.10 -18.12 -9.07
C SER A 228 -18.82 -18.28 -7.58
N ALA A 229 -18.93 -19.51 -7.08
CA ALA A 229 -18.47 -19.83 -5.73
C ALA A 229 -16.94 -19.85 -5.59
N GLN A 230 -16.21 -19.84 -6.71
CA GLN A 230 -14.76 -20.00 -6.75
C GLN A 230 -14.06 -18.71 -7.17
N HIS A 231 -12.96 -18.42 -6.46
CA HIS A 231 -12.04 -17.35 -6.76
C HIS A 231 -11.14 -17.77 -7.93
N SER A 232 -10.78 -16.81 -8.79
CA SER A 232 -9.84 -17.10 -9.88
C SER A 232 -8.45 -17.36 -9.31
N VAL A 233 -7.81 -18.45 -9.74
CA VAL A 233 -6.43 -18.78 -9.34
C VAL A 233 -5.41 -17.94 -10.11
N VAL A 234 -5.73 -17.55 -11.35
CA VAL A 234 -4.90 -16.67 -12.18
C VAL A 234 -5.35 -15.23 -12.01
N LEU A 235 -4.39 -14.31 -11.90
CA LEU A 235 -4.66 -12.88 -11.74
C LEU A 235 -5.46 -12.34 -12.93
N ARG A 236 -6.59 -11.68 -12.66
CA ARG A 236 -7.45 -11.06 -13.67
C ARG A 236 -7.51 -9.55 -13.51
N HIS A 237 -7.88 -8.86 -14.58
CA HIS A 237 -8.18 -7.43 -14.54
C HIS A 237 -9.36 -7.05 -15.44
N VAL A 238 -10.01 -5.93 -15.13
CA VAL A 238 -11.07 -5.35 -15.95
C VAL A 238 -10.93 -3.83 -16.00
N GLU A 239 -11.17 -3.27 -17.18
CA GLU A 239 -11.24 -1.83 -17.41
C GLU A 239 -12.65 -1.32 -17.08
N VAL A 240 -12.74 -0.28 -16.26
CA VAL A 240 -13.99 0.34 -15.83
C VAL A 240 -13.85 1.86 -15.87
N PRO A 241 -14.86 2.60 -16.35
CA PRO A 241 -14.84 4.05 -16.30
C PRO A 241 -15.16 4.54 -14.89
N VAL A 242 -14.52 5.63 -14.49
CA VAL A 242 -14.94 6.44 -13.33
C VAL A 242 -16.37 6.93 -13.58
N VAL A 243 -17.24 6.85 -12.58
CA VAL A 243 -18.61 7.37 -12.61
C VAL A 243 -18.74 8.60 -11.72
N SER A 244 -19.74 9.43 -11.99
CA SER A 244 -19.97 10.62 -11.17
C SER A 244 -20.42 10.24 -9.76
N HIS A 245 -20.15 11.11 -8.80
CA HIS A 245 -20.62 10.93 -7.43
C HIS A 245 -22.15 10.83 -7.36
N ALA A 246 -22.87 11.61 -8.17
CA ALA A 246 -24.33 11.56 -8.25
C ALA A 246 -24.86 10.20 -8.73
N GLU A 247 -24.25 9.61 -9.75
CA GLU A 247 -24.61 8.26 -10.21
C GLU A 247 -24.30 7.21 -9.14
N CYS A 248 -23.17 7.34 -8.45
CA CYS A 248 -22.83 6.44 -7.36
C CYS A 248 -23.84 6.55 -6.20
N ALA A 249 -24.22 7.76 -5.82
CA ALA A 249 -25.15 8.01 -4.71
C ALA A 249 -26.57 7.55 -5.04
N ALA A 250 -26.96 7.59 -6.30
CA ALA A 250 -28.22 7.01 -6.76
C ALA A 250 -28.21 5.47 -6.68
N ALA A 251 -27.06 4.84 -6.95
CA ALA A 251 -26.91 3.39 -6.87
C ALA A 251 -26.79 2.87 -5.43
N TYR A 252 -26.17 3.65 -4.53
CA TYR A 252 -25.93 3.29 -3.14
C TYR A 252 -26.46 4.36 -2.20
N ARG A 253 -27.53 4.04 -1.46
CA ARG A 253 -28.08 4.96 -0.45
C ARG A 253 -27.05 5.21 0.67
N GLY A 254 -26.68 6.47 0.88
CA GLY A 254 -25.89 6.90 2.05
C GLY A 254 -24.36 6.83 1.90
N ILE A 255 -23.83 6.83 0.68
CA ILE A 255 -22.39 7.03 0.46
C ILE A 255 -21.97 8.47 0.79
N ALA A 256 -20.81 8.64 1.42
CA ALA A 256 -20.22 9.95 1.67
C ALA A 256 -19.59 10.53 0.39
N GLU A 257 -19.45 11.86 0.30
CA GLU A 257 -18.76 12.54 -0.82
C GLU A 257 -17.31 12.09 -1.03
N GLU A 258 -16.71 11.44 -0.02
CA GLU A 258 -15.33 10.94 -0.02
C GLU A 258 -15.13 9.67 -0.86
N PHE A 259 -16.20 9.05 -1.38
CA PHE A 259 -16.12 7.88 -2.24
C PHE A 259 -15.98 8.26 -3.72
N ALA A 260 -14.95 7.69 -4.35
CA ALA A 260 -14.87 7.56 -5.81
C ALA A 260 -15.52 6.24 -6.24
N ALA A 261 -16.14 6.24 -7.41
CA ALA A 261 -16.75 5.03 -7.97
C ALA A 261 -16.36 4.83 -9.42
N ALA A 262 -16.32 3.56 -9.83
CA ALA A 262 -16.09 3.15 -11.19
C ALA A 262 -16.95 1.92 -11.50
N GLY A 263 -17.47 1.83 -12.71
CA GLY A 263 -18.38 0.77 -13.11
C GLY A 263 -18.96 1.03 -14.49
N PRO A 264 -19.63 0.03 -15.11
CA PRO A 264 -20.26 0.22 -16.41
C PRO A 264 -21.21 1.43 -16.37
N SER A 265 -21.14 2.27 -17.40
CA SER A 265 -21.88 3.53 -17.54
C SER A 265 -23.38 3.33 -17.84
N THR A 266 -23.96 2.24 -17.35
CA THR A 266 -25.37 1.92 -17.47
C THR A 266 -25.82 1.40 -16.13
N PRO A 267 -26.97 1.85 -15.61
CA PRO A 267 -27.62 1.12 -14.54
C PRO A 267 -27.95 -0.25 -15.15
N ALA A 268 -27.11 -1.25 -14.89
CA ALA A 268 -27.61 -2.60 -14.86
C ALA A 268 -28.76 -2.51 -13.86
N SER A 269 -29.98 -2.73 -14.34
CA SER A 269 -31.19 -2.71 -13.54
C SER A 269 -30.89 -3.39 -12.21
N LEU A 270 -30.68 -2.58 -11.17
CA LEU A 270 -30.70 -3.03 -9.80
C LEU A 270 -32.16 -3.40 -9.58
N THR A 271 -32.54 -4.60 -10.02
CA THR A 271 -33.72 -5.25 -9.53
C THR A 271 -33.46 -5.42 -8.05
N SER A 272 -34.04 -4.52 -7.28
CA SER A 272 -34.28 -4.67 -5.85
C SER A 272 -34.59 -6.13 -5.57
N PRO A 273 -33.95 -6.77 -4.58
CA PRO A 273 -34.50 -8.01 -4.06
C PRO A 273 -35.89 -7.64 -3.52
N THR A 274 -36.94 -8.07 -4.20
CA THR A 274 -38.28 -8.09 -3.64
C THR A 274 -38.29 -9.13 -2.54
N LYS A 275 -38.46 -8.64 -1.30
CA LYS A 275 -38.87 -9.31 -0.04
C LYS A 275 -38.29 -10.69 0.26
#